data_AF-A0A955CFN1-F1
#
_entry.id   AF-A0A955CFN1-F1
#
_cell.length_a   1.000
_cell.length_b   1.000
_cell.length_c   1.000
_cell.angle_alpha   90.00
_cell.angle_beta   90.00
_cell.angle_gamma   90.00
#
_symmetry.space_group_name_H-M   'P 1'
#
loop_
_entity.id
_entity.type
_entity.pdbx_description
1 polymer ?
#
loop_
_entity_poly.entity_id
_entity_poly.type
_entity_poly.pdbx_seq_one_letter_code
_entity_poly.pdbx_strand_id
1 'polypeptide(L)'
;PLTNKYAATLLAVGSGLAVALLPGPTGAPGTGGLILWPLFGATNQLLAGLALMVTSFYLWRRNRPVLVTAIPMVVMMIMPAWAMLWNLFNAESGWWIKGDWLLSGFGVAILALQAWMLWEGWRAWPQAKGVLESSSSGLCPE
;
A
#
# COMPACT_ATOMS: atom_id res chain seq x y z
N PRO A 1 -17.02 -12.46 3.57
CA PRO A 1 -16.98 -11.01 3.87
C PRO A 1 -17.83 -10.67 5.12
N LEU A 2 -17.35 -9.78 6.00
CA LEU A 2 -18.06 -9.37 7.21
C LEU A 2 -19.22 -8.42 6.85
N THR A 3 -20.42 -8.96 6.66
CA THR A 3 -21.58 -8.21 6.17
C THR A 3 -22.19 -7.25 7.22
N ASN A 4 -21.83 -7.42 8.50
CA ASN A 4 -22.36 -6.59 9.60
C ASN A 4 -21.35 -5.49 9.98
N LYS A 5 -21.76 -4.22 9.79
CA LYS A 5 -20.95 -3.03 10.12
C LYS A 5 -20.42 -3.02 11.55
N TYR A 6 -21.20 -3.48 12.53
CA TYR A 6 -20.78 -3.52 13.93
C TYR A 6 -19.73 -4.59 14.17
N ALA A 7 -19.87 -5.76 13.53
CA ALA A 7 -18.88 -6.84 13.62
C ALA A 7 -17.55 -6.42 12.98
N ALA A 8 -17.59 -5.74 11.84
CA ALA A 8 -16.39 -5.20 11.19
C ALA A 8 -15.68 -4.17 12.09
N THR A 9 -16.42 -3.23 12.68
CA THR A 9 -15.86 -2.23 13.59
C THR A 9 -15.30 -2.87 14.86
N LEU A 10 -16.02 -3.82 15.47
CA LEU A 10 -15.54 -4.52 16.67
C LEU A 10 -14.26 -5.30 16.40
N LEU A 11 -14.12 -5.94 15.23
CA LEU A 11 -12.90 -6.62 14.85
C LEU A 11 -11.74 -5.65 14.64
N ALA A 12 -11.97 -4.50 13.99
CA ALA A 12 -10.96 -3.48 13.79
C ALA A 12 -10.49 -2.85 15.12
N VAL A 13 -11.43 -2.45 15.97
CA VAL A 13 -11.12 -1.87 17.28
C VAL A 13 -10.50 -2.92 18.21
N GLY A 14 -11.02 -4.14 18.21
CA GLY A 14 -10.50 -5.24 19.02
C GLY A 14 -9.07 -5.64 18.64
N SER A 15 -8.76 -5.71 17.34
CA SER A 15 -7.40 -5.98 16.88
C SER A 15 -6.44 -4.83 17.21
N GLY A 16 -6.87 -3.57 17.07
CA GLY A 16 -6.09 -2.41 17.50
C GLY A 16 -5.81 -2.39 19.00
N LEU A 17 -6.82 -2.71 19.82
CA LEU A 17 -6.67 -2.82 21.26
C LEU A 17 -5.73 -3.97 21.65
N ALA A 18 -5.86 -5.13 21.02
CA ALA A 18 -4.96 -6.25 21.23
C ALA A 18 -3.49 -5.86 20.98
N VAL A 19 -3.20 -5.13 19.90
CA VAL A 19 -1.85 -4.62 19.63
C VAL A 19 -1.42 -3.57 20.67
N ALA A 20 -2.30 -2.66 21.07
CA ALA A 20 -1.97 -1.62 22.06
C ALA A 20 -1.60 -2.19 23.43
N LEU A 21 -2.19 -3.34 23.80
CA LEU A 21 -1.91 -4.05 25.05
C LEU A 21 -0.61 -4.87 25.01
N LEU A 22 0.00 -5.09 23.83
CA LEU A 22 1.31 -5.72 23.75
C LEU A 22 2.37 -4.81 24.40
N PRO A 23 3.39 -5.38 25.08
CA PRO A 23 4.49 -4.60 25.60
C PRO A 23 5.26 -3.98 24.43
N GLY A 24 5.16 -2.66 24.29
CA GLY A 24 5.92 -1.92 23.29
C GLY A 24 7.40 -1.80 23.66
N PRO A 25 8.20 -1.14 22.80
CA PRO A 25 9.66 -1.03 22.98
C PRO A 25 10.09 -0.38 24.31
N THR A 26 9.22 0.46 24.89
CA THR A 26 9.46 1.19 26.14
C THR A 26 8.90 0.48 27.38
N GLY A 27 8.20 -0.65 27.23
CA GLY A 27 7.57 -1.38 28.34
C GLY A 27 6.40 -0.68 29.03
N ALA A 28 6.16 0.60 28.74
CA ALA A 28 5.03 1.35 29.27
C ALA A 28 3.68 0.81 28.73
N PRO A 29 2.61 0.81 29.55
CA PRO A 29 1.27 0.40 29.11
C PRO A 29 0.80 1.20 27.89
N GLY A 30 0.18 0.52 26.91
CA GLY A 30 -0.38 1.17 25.73
C GLY A 30 0.62 1.46 24.60
N THR A 31 1.89 1.05 24.72
CA THR A 31 2.94 1.36 23.73
C THR A 31 3.10 0.31 22.63
N GLY A 32 2.30 -0.76 22.64
CA GLY A 32 2.41 -1.84 21.65
C GLY A 32 2.17 -1.40 20.20
N GLY A 33 1.43 -0.29 19.98
CA GLY A 33 1.28 0.30 18.65
C GLY A 33 2.61 0.77 18.02
N LEU A 34 3.60 1.14 18.84
CA LEU A 34 4.93 1.54 18.37
C LEU A 34 5.69 0.39 17.71
N ILE A 35 5.34 -0.86 18.00
CA ILE A 35 5.92 -2.04 17.34
C ILE A 35 5.68 -1.96 15.84
N LEU A 36 4.49 -1.52 15.41
CA LEU A 36 4.12 -1.45 13.98
C LEU A 36 4.64 -0.19 13.30
N TRP A 37 5.25 0.76 14.03
CA TRP A 37 5.73 2.04 13.50
C TRP A 37 6.55 1.91 12.20
N PRO A 38 7.50 0.96 12.07
CA PRO A 38 8.30 0.80 10.85
C PRO A 38 7.47 0.50 9.59
N LEU A 39 6.28 -0.10 9.73
CA LEU A 39 5.41 -0.47 8.61
C LEU A 39 4.61 0.71 8.06
N PHE A 40 4.38 1.76 8.87
CA PHE A 40 3.60 2.92 8.44
C PHE A 40 4.24 3.65 7.27
N GLY A 41 5.56 3.83 7.30
CA GLY A 41 6.29 4.48 6.22
C GLY A 41 6.13 3.74 4.89
N ALA A 42 6.34 2.42 4.90
CA ALA A 42 6.21 1.58 3.71
C ALA A 42 4.77 1.57 3.17
N THR A 43 3.77 1.43 4.05
CA THR A 43 2.35 1.39 3.66
C THR A 43 1.90 2.73 3.05
N ASN A 44 2.32 3.85 3.61
CA ASN A 44 2.00 5.17 3.07
C ASN A 44 2.63 5.40 1.68
N GLN A 45 3.86 4.93 1.47
CA GLN A 45 4.50 4.99 0.16
C GLN A 45 3.76 4.14 -0.87
N LEU A 46 3.22 2.99 -0.48
CA LEU A 46 2.40 2.16 -1.38
C LEU A 46 1.09 2.85 -1.77
N LEU A 47 0.41 3.50 -0.83
CA LEU A 47 -0.79 4.29 -1.15
C LEU A 47 -0.46 5.46 -2.08
N ALA A 48 0.66 6.14 -1.85
CA ALA A 48 1.16 7.19 -2.75
C ALA A 48 1.49 6.62 -4.13
N GLY A 49 2.14 5.45 -4.21
CA GLY A 49 2.44 4.74 -5.44
C GLY A 49 1.18 4.37 -6.21
N LEU A 50 0.14 3.85 -5.54
CA LEU A 50 -1.16 3.54 -6.14
C LEU A 50 -1.83 4.80 -6.72
N ALA A 51 -1.86 5.89 -5.94
CA ALA A 51 -2.43 7.15 -6.40
C ALA A 51 -1.72 7.67 -7.66
N LEU A 52 -0.38 7.69 -7.65
CA LEU A 52 0.42 8.10 -8.80
C LEU A 52 0.28 7.17 -10.00
N MET A 53 0.07 5.86 -9.79
CA MET A 53 -0.22 4.91 -10.84
C MET A 53 -1.55 5.21 -11.53
N VAL A 54 -2.61 5.45 -10.74
CA VAL A 54 -3.92 5.85 -11.27
C VAL A 54 -3.82 7.17 -12.04
N THR A 55 -3.10 8.18 -11.50
CA THR A 55 -2.89 9.45 -12.21
C THR A 55 -2.08 9.26 -13.50
N SER A 56 -1.06 8.39 -13.49
CA SER A 56 -0.25 8.10 -14.67
C SER A 56 -1.09 7.43 -15.77
N PHE A 57 -1.96 6.47 -15.41
CA PHE A 57 -2.91 5.90 -16.36
C PHE A 57 -3.89 6.93 -16.92
N TYR A 58 -4.40 7.83 -16.07
CA TYR A 58 -5.28 8.90 -16.51
C TYR A 58 -4.61 9.80 -17.56
N LEU A 59 -3.37 10.25 -17.31
CA LEU A 59 -2.62 11.07 -18.26
C LEU A 59 -2.26 10.31 -19.54
N TRP A 60 -1.89 9.03 -19.41
CA TRP A 60 -1.58 8.14 -20.53
C TRP A 60 -2.77 7.99 -21.47
N ARG A 61 -3.97 7.78 -20.92
CA ARG A 61 -5.23 7.67 -21.66
C ARG A 61 -5.56 8.94 -22.46
N ARG A 62 -5.14 10.11 -21.96
CA ARG A 62 -5.40 11.42 -22.58
C ARG A 62 -4.25 11.92 -23.48
N ASN A 63 -3.23 11.09 -23.75
CA ASN A 63 -2.01 11.49 -24.47
C ASN A 63 -1.34 12.76 -23.89
N ARG A 64 -1.37 12.91 -22.56
CA ARG A 64 -0.71 14.00 -21.82
C ARG A 64 0.68 13.55 -21.34
N PRO A 65 1.61 14.48 -21.02
CA PRO A 65 2.94 14.10 -20.56
C PRO A 65 2.88 13.29 -19.24
N VAL A 66 3.17 12.00 -19.33
CA VAL A 66 3.04 11.04 -18.20
C VAL A 66 4.30 10.98 -17.33
N LEU A 67 5.45 11.38 -17.87
CA LEU A 67 6.75 11.26 -17.18
C LEU A 67 6.76 11.97 -15.82
N VAL A 68 6.06 13.09 -15.69
CA VAL A 68 5.98 13.88 -14.45
C VAL A 68 5.39 13.08 -13.29
N THR A 69 4.43 12.18 -13.56
CA THR A 69 3.81 11.32 -12.54
C THR A 69 4.43 9.93 -12.50
N ALA A 70 4.95 9.43 -13.63
CA ALA A 70 5.51 8.09 -13.72
C ALA A 70 6.86 7.96 -13.02
N ILE A 71 7.71 8.98 -13.07
CA ILE A 71 8.99 8.96 -12.35
C ILE A 71 8.78 8.84 -10.83
N PRO A 72 8.01 9.72 -10.16
CA PRO A 72 7.77 9.59 -8.73
C PRO A 72 6.98 8.33 -8.38
N MET A 73 6.09 7.86 -9.26
CA MET A 73 5.41 6.56 -9.09
C MET A 73 6.43 5.43 -8.92
N VAL A 74 7.39 5.32 -9.85
CA VAL A 74 8.39 4.23 -9.83
C VAL A 74 9.24 4.31 -8.55
N VAL A 75 9.66 5.51 -8.14
CA VAL A 75 10.41 5.70 -6.90
C VAL A 75 9.59 5.22 -5.69
N MET A 76 8.33 5.65 -5.60
CA MET A 76 7.42 5.27 -4.51
C MET A 76 7.05 3.78 -4.53
N MET A 77 7.24 3.09 -5.66
CA MET A 77 7.04 1.64 -5.76
C MET A 77 8.30 0.80 -5.55
N ILE A 78 9.50 1.37 -5.64
CA ILE A 78 10.76 0.61 -5.43
C ILE A 78 11.29 0.82 -4.02
N MET A 79 11.31 2.06 -3.54
CA MET A 79 11.85 2.42 -2.23
C MET A 79 11.26 1.61 -1.06
N PRO A 80 9.92 1.45 -0.93
CA PRO A 80 9.38 0.67 0.17
C PRO A 80 9.66 -0.83 0.01
N ALA A 81 9.72 -1.38 -1.21
CA ALA A 81 10.09 -2.78 -1.40
C ALA A 81 11.52 -3.03 -0.91
N TRP A 82 12.45 -2.14 -1.29
CA TRP A 82 13.84 -2.23 -0.84
C TRP A 82 13.96 -2.14 0.69
N ALA A 83 13.33 -1.13 1.30
CA ALA A 83 13.35 -0.95 2.75
C ALA A 83 12.73 -2.13 3.50
N MET A 84 11.64 -2.70 2.98
CA MET A 84 10.97 -3.85 3.59
C MET A 84 11.79 -5.13 3.47
N LEU A 85 12.42 -5.38 2.32
CA LEU A 85 13.33 -6.51 2.15
C LEU A 85 14.53 -6.40 3.10
N TRP A 86 15.10 -5.21 3.24
CA TRP A 86 16.16 -4.95 4.21
C TRP A 86 15.70 -5.23 5.64
N ASN A 87 14.57 -4.66 6.07
CA ASN A 87 14.06 -4.87 7.42
C ASN A 87 13.67 -6.32 7.71
N LEU A 88 13.27 -7.09 6.70
CA LEU A 88 12.88 -8.49 6.86
C LEU A 88 14.09 -9.44 6.92
N PHE A 89 15.06 -9.26 6.02
CA PHE A 89 16.13 -10.24 5.76
C PHE A 89 17.54 -9.77 6.14
N ASN A 90 17.73 -8.56 6.66
CA ASN A 90 19.07 -8.11 7.07
C ASN A 90 19.70 -9.07 8.10
N ALA A 91 20.97 -9.42 7.90
CA ALA A 91 21.65 -10.47 8.66
C ALA A 91 21.81 -10.15 10.16
N GLU A 92 21.93 -8.87 10.51
CA GLU A 92 22.15 -8.44 11.91
C GLU A 92 20.87 -7.93 12.58
N SER A 93 20.00 -7.27 11.83
CA SER A 93 18.84 -6.55 12.38
C SER A 93 17.49 -6.97 11.81
N GLY A 94 17.44 -7.99 10.95
CA GLY A 94 16.23 -8.42 10.27
C GLY A 94 15.19 -8.98 11.24
N TRP A 95 13.92 -8.64 11.03
CA TRP A 95 12.81 -9.10 11.85
C TRP A 95 12.68 -10.62 11.86
N TRP A 96 13.06 -11.29 10.76
CA TRP A 96 13.04 -12.74 10.67
C TRP A 96 14.01 -13.40 11.66
N ILE A 97 15.23 -12.86 11.76
CA ILE A 97 16.29 -13.40 12.62
C ILE A 97 16.03 -13.05 14.08
N LYS A 98 15.48 -11.86 14.35
CA LYS A 98 15.11 -11.42 15.70
C LYS A 98 13.89 -12.14 16.28
N GLY A 99 13.15 -12.89 15.47
CA GLY A 99 11.91 -13.54 15.88
C GLY A 99 10.72 -12.58 16.04
N ASP A 100 10.78 -11.41 15.41
CA ASP A 100 9.69 -10.44 15.38
C ASP A 100 8.62 -10.90 14.38
N TRP A 101 7.89 -11.96 14.72
CA TRP A 101 6.93 -12.62 13.82
C TRP A 101 5.78 -11.72 13.38
N LEU A 102 5.35 -10.79 14.24
CA LEU A 102 4.29 -9.83 13.92
C LEU A 102 4.72 -8.90 12.78
N LEU A 103 5.88 -8.26 12.92
CA LEU A 103 6.47 -7.38 11.91
C LEU A 103 6.82 -8.14 10.64
N SER A 104 7.37 -9.35 10.77
CA SER A 104 7.70 -10.21 9.64
C SER A 104 6.46 -10.61 8.85
N GLY A 105 5.39 -11.01 9.52
CA GLY A 105 4.12 -11.40 8.89
C GLY A 105 3.47 -10.25 8.12
N PHE A 106 3.32 -9.09 8.77
CA PHE A 106 2.81 -7.90 8.07
C PHE A 106 3.74 -7.46 6.93
N GLY A 107 5.05 -7.56 7.12
CA GLY A 107 6.01 -7.15 6.10
C GLY A 107 5.97 -8.02 4.84
N VAL A 108 5.84 -9.34 4.99
CA VAL A 108 5.62 -10.26 3.87
C VAL A 108 4.29 -9.96 3.19
N ALA A 109 3.21 -9.72 3.94
CA ALA A 109 1.91 -9.39 3.37
C ALA A 109 1.95 -8.09 2.54
N ILE A 110 2.63 -7.04 3.05
CA ILE A 110 2.81 -5.78 2.34
C ILE A 110 3.62 -5.99 1.05
N LEU A 111 4.72 -6.74 1.10
CA LEU A 111 5.53 -7.05 -0.08
C LEU A 111 4.73 -7.86 -1.13
N ALA A 112 3.89 -8.80 -0.69
CA ALA A 112 3.02 -9.56 -1.58
C ALA A 112 1.97 -8.65 -2.26
N LEU A 113 1.34 -7.74 -1.52
CA LEU A 113 0.41 -6.76 -2.07
C LEU A 113 1.10 -5.81 -3.05
N GLN A 114 2.31 -5.37 -2.73
CA GLN A 114 3.11 -4.53 -3.61
C GLN A 114 3.48 -5.23 -4.92
N ALA A 115 3.91 -6.49 -4.85
CA ALA A 115 4.19 -7.31 -6.03
C ALA A 115 2.93 -7.50 -6.88
N TRP A 116 1.78 -7.76 -6.24
CA TRP A 116 0.49 -7.85 -6.93
C TRP A 116 0.12 -6.54 -7.63
N MET A 117 0.28 -5.40 -6.97
CA MET A 117 0.01 -4.09 -7.57
C MET A 117 0.91 -3.80 -8.77
N LEU A 118 2.20 -4.12 -8.69
CA LEU A 118 3.13 -3.98 -9.82
C LEU A 118 2.72 -4.85 -11.00
N TRP A 119 2.30 -6.08 -10.72
CA TRP A 119 1.80 -7.01 -11.72
C TRP A 119 0.54 -6.51 -12.43
N GLU A 120 -0.47 -6.07 -11.67
CA GLU A 120 -1.70 -5.50 -12.23
C GLU A 120 -1.43 -4.20 -13.00
N GLY A 121 -0.56 -3.34 -12.46
CA GLY A 121 -0.14 -2.10 -13.12
C GLY A 121 0.52 -2.36 -14.47
N TRP A 122 1.46 -3.32 -14.53
CA TRP A 122 2.11 -3.71 -15.79
C TRP A 122 1.09 -4.20 -16.81
N ARG A 123 0.18 -5.10 -16.41
CA ARG A 123 -0.83 -5.68 -17.31
C ARG A 123 -1.81 -4.65 -17.86
N ALA A 124 -2.21 -3.68 -17.03
CA ALA A 124 -3.16 -2.64 -17.40
C ALA A 124 -2.54 -1.55 -18.30
N TRP A 125 -1.23 -1.29 -18.19
CA TRP A 125 -0.56 -0.21 -18.92
C TRP A 125 -0.75 -0.21 -20.46
N PRO A 126 -0.56 -1.32 -21.19
CA PRO A 126 -0.80 -1.34 -22.64
C PRO A 126 -2.29 -1.22 -23.00
N GLN A 127 -3.18 -1.66 -22.11
CA GLN A 127 -4.63 -1.66 -22.34
C GLN A 127 -5.27 -0.27 -22.14
N ALA A 128 -4.58 0.64 -21.45
CA ALA A 128 -5.10 1.95 -21.10
C ALA A 128 -5.05 2.99 -22.24
N LYS A 129 -4.37 2.71 -23.35
CA LYS A 129 -4.18 3.70 -24.42
C LYS A 129 -5.42 3.79 -25.33
N GLY A 130 -6.00 4.98 -25.44
CA GLY A 130 -7.00 5.29 -26.48
C GLY A 130 -8.47 4.97 -26.16
N VAL A 131 -8.77 4.39 -24.99
CA VAL A 131 -10.17 4.34 -24.51
C VAL A 131 -10.54 5.77 -24.13
N LEU A 132 -11.62 6.37 -24.65
CA LEU A 132 -12.15 7.65 -24.16
C LEU A 132 -13.57 7.39 -23.65
N GLU A 133 -14.06 8.18 -22.69
CA GLU A 133 -15.48 8.10 -22.33
C GLU A 133 -16.30 8.47 -23.57
N SER A 134 -17.33 7.68 -23.88
CA SER A 134 -18.32 8.07 -24.87
C SER A 134 -18.94 9.39 -24.42
N SER A 135 -18.70 10.49 -25.15
CA SER A 135 -19.37 11.76 -24.93
C SER A 135 -20.87 11.49 -24.78
N SER A 136 -21.46 11.86 -23.65
CA SER A 136 -22.91 11.80 -23.43
C SER A 136 -23.57 12.84 -24.35
N SER A 137 -23.73 12.49 -25.62
CA SER A 137 -24.43 13.27 -26.66
C SER A 137 -25.94 13.16 -26.48
N GLY A 138 -26.46 13.61 -25.34
CA GLY A 138 -27.89 13.47 -25.01
C GLY A 138 -28.46 14.45 -23.99
N LEU A 139 -27.74 15.52 -23.61
CA LEU A 139 -28.21 16.52 -22.63
C LEU A 139 -28.48 17.92 -23.22
N CYS A 140 -28.48 18.07 -24.55
CA CYS A 140 -28.95 19.28 -25.21
C CYS A 140 -30.21 18.95 -26.03
N PRO A 141 -31.42 19.33 -25.56
CA PRO A 141 -32.57 19.46 -26.45
C PRO A 141 -32.34 20.66 -27.37
N GLU A 142 -32.65 20.51 -28.66
CA GLU A 142 -32.63 21.57 -29.68
C GLU A 142 -33.71 22.63 -29.44
#